data_AF-A0A1V5MRW0-F1
#
_entry.id   AF-A0A1V5MRW0-F1
#
_cell.length_a   1.000
_cell.length_b   1.000
_cell.length_c   1.000
_cell.angle_alpha   90.00
_cell.angle_beta   90.00
_cell.angle_gamma   90.00
#
_symmetry.space_group_name_H-M   'P 1'
#
loop_
_entity.id
_entity.type
_entity.pdbx_description
1 polymer ?
#
loop_
_entity_poly.entity_id
_entity_poly.type
_entity_poly.pdbx_seq_one_letter_code
_entity_poly.pdbx_strand_id
1 'polypeptide(L)'
;MISDRCFAGNSRVKQLTVRANVPPSISTYTFDEVDRSIPVYVPVDALGAYQADALWSTFQLIPTSLEQVEEATYELTVDGRTLIVNGIERPHISVYDINGRLVGDASKNKLDVPASGLYLVRINNSTQKVLVK
;
A
#
# COMPACT_ATOMS: atom_id res chain seq x y z
N MET A 1 -21.92 -3.71 7.32
CA MET A 1 -22.66 -3.20 8.50
C MET A 1 -22.19 -4.01 9.70
N ILE A 2 -21.89 -3.35 10.82
CA ILE A 2 -21.59 -4.01 12.09
C ILE A 2 -22.85 -3.91 12.95
N SER A 3 -23.30 -5.05 13.49
CA SER A 3 -24.55 -5.13 14.26
C SER A 3 -24.54 -4.22 15.50
N ASP A 4 -25.73 -3.85 15.96
CA ASP A 4 -25.89 -3.13 17.23
C ASP A 4 -25.29 -3.95 18.38
N ARG A 5 -24.65 -3.26 19.33
CA ARG A 5 -23.96 -3.86 20.49
C ARG A 5 -22.88 -4.91 20.21
N CYS A 6 -22.40 -5.04 18.98
CA CYS A 6 -21.42 -6.07 18.60
C CYS A 6 -20.14 -6.05 19.47
N PHE A 7 -19.72 -4.87 19.94
CA PHE A 7 -18.59 -4.69 20.85
C PHE A 7 -18.98 -3.98 22.16
N ALA A 8 -20.28 -3.92 22.48
CA ALA A 8 -20.75 -3.27 23.71
C ALA A 8 -20.19 -3.98 24.95
N GLY A 9 -19.79 -3.21 25.97
CA GLY A 9 -19.22 -3.73 27.22
C GLY A 9 -17.78 -4.23 27.09
N ASN A 10 -17.16 -4.15 25.92
CA ASN A 10 -15.81 -4.67 25.70
C ASN A 10 -14.74 -3.63 26.06
N SER A 11 -14.64 -3.29 27.34
CA SER A 11 -13.65 -2.36 27.90
C SER A 11 -12.19 -2.83 27.77
N ARG A 12 -11.98 -4.07 27.31
CA ARG A 12 -10.65 -4.65 27.05
C ARG A 12 -10.13 -4.38 25.64
N VAL A 13 -10.96 -3.85 24.73
CA VAL A 13 -10.47 -3.40 23.42
C VAL A 13 -9.48 -2.26 23.64
N LYS A 14 -8.26 -2.43 23.13
CA LYS A 14 -7.19 -1.41 23.23
C LYS A 14 -6.84 -0.77 21.89
N GLN A 15 -7.27 -1.36 20.79
CA GLN A 15 -7.07 -0.85 19.45
C GLN A 15 -8.05 -1.53 18.48
N LEU A 16 -8.30 -0.89 17.34
CA LEU A 16 -9.07 -1.45 16.24
C LEU A 16 -8.32 -1.23 14.92
N THR A 17 -8.41 -2.19 14.00
CA THR A 17 -7.97 -2.00 12.62
C THR A 17 -9.14 -2.25 11.69
N VAL A 18 -9.52 -1.25 10.91
CA VAL A 18 -10.59 -1.33 9.92
C VAL A 18 -9.98 -1.22 8.54
N ARG A 19 -10.20 -2.22 7.69
CA ARG A 19 -9.62 -2.27 6.33
C ARG A 19 -10.56 -1.77 5.24
N ALA A 20 -11.74 -1.26 5.62
CA ALA A 20 -12.75 -0.85 4.66
C ALA A 20 -12.49 0.58 4.17
N ASN A 21 -12.48 0.77 2.85
CA ASN A 21 -12.33 2.10 2.22
C ASN A 21 -13.59 2.97 2.37
N VAL A 22 -14.71 2.36 2.73
CA VAL A 22 -15.96 3.04 3.09
C VAL A 22 -16.27 2.69 4.54
N PRO A 23 -16.55 3.66 5.43
CA PRO A 23 -16.89 3.40 6.82
C PRO A 23 -18.05 2.39 6.93
N PRO A 24 -17.86 1.26 7.64
CA PRO A 24 -18.95 0.33 7.89
C PRO A 24 -20.05 1.04 8.70
N SER A 25 -21.31 0.87 8.32
CA SER A 25 -22.41 1.39 9.12
C SER A 25 -22.37 0.78 10.53
N ILE A 26 -22.35 1.66 11.54
CA ILE A 26 -22.40 1.34 12.97
C ILE A 26 -23.59 2.05 13.61
N SER A 27 -24.03 1.55 14.76
CA SER A 27 -25.08 2.14 15.58
C SER A 27 -24.50 2.76 16.85
N THR A 28 -25.28 3.61 17.52
CA THR A 28 -24.86 4.30 18.76
C THR A 28 -24.30 3.34 19.81
N TYR A 29 -24.90 2.15 19.96
CA TYR A 29 -24.48 1.16 20.95
C TYR A 29 -23.51 0.10 20.41
N THR A 30 -23.11 0.15 19.13
CA THR A 30 -22.15 -0.82 18.57
C THR A 30 -20.86 -0.93 19.39
N PHE A 31 -20.40 0.20 19.94
CA PHE A 31 -19.20 0.32 20.78
C PHE A 31 -19.53 0.95 22.15
N ASP A 32 -20.69 0.62 22.71
CA ASP A 32 -21.05 1.11 24.04
C ASP A 32 -20.04 0.62 25.08
N GLU A 33 -19.68 1.47 26.04
CA GLU A 33 -18.63 1.20 27.05
C GLU A 33 -17.22 0.87 26.49
N VAL A 34 -16.96 1.14 25.20
CA VAL A 34 -15.62 1.09 24.62
C VAL A 34 -15.00 2.48 24.66
N ASP A 35 -13.77 2.54 25.18
CA ASP A 35 -12.99 3.78 25.24
C ASP A 35 -12.77 4.36 23.84
N ARG A 36 -13.13 5.63 23.64
CA ARG A 36 -13.01 6.33 22.36
C ARG A 36 -11.60 6.85 22.07
N SER A 37 -10.74 6.86 23.09
CA SER A 37 -9.33 7.21 22.95
C SER A 37 -8.47 6.08 22.37
N ILE A 38 -9.02 4.88 22.17
CA ILE A 38 -8.27 3.80 21.52
C ILE A 38 -7.89 4.18 20.09
N PRO A 39 -6.69 3.80 19.61
CA PRO A 39 -6.32 3.97 18.22
C PRO A 39 -7.19 3.11 17.30
N VAL A 40 -7.76 3.73 16.28
CA VAL A 40 -8.48 3.08 15.19
C VAL A 40 -7.73 3.29 13.89
N TYR A 41 -7.08 2.23 13.43
CA TYR A 41 -6.28 2.22 12.21
C TYR A 41 -7.19 2.08 10.98
N VAL A 42 -7.17 3.06 10.07
CA VAL A 42 -8.01 3.11 8.85
C VAL A 42 -7.16 3.37 7.60
N PRO A 43 -7.59 2.95 6.39
CA PRO A 43 -6.85 3.23 5.16
C PRO A 43 -6.64 4.74 4.97
N VAL A 44 -5.44 5.15 4.57
CA VAL A 44 -5.10 6.58 4.40
C VAL A 44 -6.06 7.27 3.44
N ASP A 45 -6.43 6.62 2.33
CA ASP A 45 -7.34 7.17 1.32
C ASP A 45 -8.78 7.31 1.82
N ALA A 46 -9.14 6.55 2.87
CA ALA A 46 -10.48 6.56 3.46
C ALA A 46 -10.59 7.50 4.67
N LEU A 47 -9.48 8.08 5.15
CA LEU A 47 -9.45 8.88 6.39
C LEU A 47 -10.51 9.98 6.39
N GLY A 48 -10.67 10.70 5.28
CA GLY A 48 -11.67 11.76 5.15
C GLY A 48 -13.11 11.26 5.31
N ALA A 49 -13.43 10.05 4.84
CA ALA A 49 -14.75 9.45 4.99
C ALA A 49 -15.03 9.07 6.46
N TYR A 50 -14.04 8.53 7.17
CA TYR A 50 -14.18 8.22 8.61
C TYR A 50 -14.28 9.48 9.47
N GLN A 51 -13.59 10.57 9.09
CA GLN A 51 -13.70 11.86 9.76
C GLN A 51 -15.06 12.55 9.52
N ALA A 52 -15.68 12.33 8.36
CA ALA A 52 -17.00 12.87 8.04
C ALA A 52 -18.16 12.06 8.66
N ASP A 53 -17.91 10.82 9.09
CA ASP A 53 -18.92 9.97 9.70
C ASP A 53 -19.16 10.34 11.18
N ALA A 54 -20.43 10.48 11.55
CA ALA A 54 -20.85 10.99 12.86
C ALA A 54 -20.44 10.10 14.05
N LEU A 55 -20.26 8.80 13.84
CA LEU A 55 -19.91 7.86 14.90
C LEU A 55 -18.43 7.47 14.85
N TRP A 56 -17.87 7.28 13.66
CA TRP A 56 -16.45 6.94 13.52
C TRP A 56 -15.51 8.09 13.88
N SER A 57 -15.90 9.34 13.62
CA SER A 57 -15.12 10.53 13.97
C SER A 57 -14.92 10.73 15.48
N THR A 58 -15.65 9.99 16.32
CA THR A 58 -15.48 10.02 17.78
C THR A 58 -14.22 9.32 18.28
N PHE A 59 -13.60 8.47 17.44
CA PHE A 59 -12.40 7.72 17.80
C PHE A 59 -11.09 8.45 17.45
N GLN A 60 -9.98 8.03 18.05
CA GLN A 60 -8.64 8.41 17.60
C GLN A 60 -8.29 7.68 16.30
N LEU A 61 -8.62 8.31 15.17
CA LEU A 61 -8.31 7.77 13.83
C LEU A 61 -6.82 7.88 13.51
N ILE A 62 -6.21 6.76 13.13
CA ILE A 62 -4.81 6.68 12.70
C ILE A 62 -4.78 6.18 11.24
N PRO A 63 -4.28 6.96 10.27
CA PRO A 63 -4.13 6.47 8.91
C PRO A 63 -3.07 5.36 8.87
N THR A 64 -3.43 4.21 8.33
CA THR A 64 -2.47 3.16 7.98
C THR A 64 -1.73 3.58 6.73
N SER A 65 -0.41 3.68 6.82
CA SER A 65 0.44 3.74 5.65
C SER A 65 0.53 2.35 5.04
N LEU A 66 -0.38 2.06 4.12
CA LEU A 66 -0.14 1.08 3.08
C LEU A 66 -0.04 1.91 1.81
N GLU A 67 1.15 1.97 1.21
CA GLU A 67 1.25 2.47 -0.16
C GLU A 67 0.28 1.64 -0.99
N GLN A 68 -0.76 2.30 -1.51
CA GLN A 68 -1.64 1.68 -2.47
C GLN A 68 -0.73 1.20 -3.62
N VAL A 69 -0.89 -0.06 -4.03
CA VAL A 69 -0.20 -0.55 -5.23
C VAL A 69 -0.86 0.17 -6.39
N GLU A 70 -0.31 1.31 -6.79
CA GLU A 70 -0.69 1.97 -8.03
C GLU A 70 -0.42 0.98 -9.17
N GLU A 71 -1.44 0.76 -10.00
CA GLU A 71 -1.27 -0.03 -11.20
C GLU A 71 -0.20 0.65 -12.06
N ALA A 72 0.82 -0.13 -12.45
CA ALA A 72 1.91 0.43 -13.22
C ALA A 72 1.36 1.01 -14.54
N THR A 73 1.58 2.30 -14.75
CA THR A 73 1.21 3.00 -16.00
C THR A 73 2.16 2.71 -17.16
N TYR A 74 3.04 1.74 -16.98
CA TYR A 74 4.14 1.41 -17.87
C TYR A 74 4.23 -0.10 -18.07
N GLU A 75 4.83 -0.49 -19.18
CA GLU A 75 5.13 -1.88 -19.47
C GLU A 75 6.63 -2.13 -19.31
N LEU A 76 6.99 -3.20 -18.59
CA LEU A 76 8.36 -3.67 -18.46
C LEU A 76 8.49 -5.01 -19.17
N THR A 77 9.30 -5.05 -20.23
CA THR A 77 9.59 -6.28 -20.97
C THR A 77 11.08 -6.62 -20.87
N VAL A 78 11.40 -7.88 -21.18
CA VAL A 78 12.76 -8.40 -21.19
C VAL A 78 13.04 -9.00 -22.56
N ASP A 79 14.05 -8.47 -23.26
CA ASP A 79 14.55 -9.01 -24.52
C ASP A 79 15.99 -9.48 -24.33
N GLY A 80 16.20 -10.80 -24.27
CA GLY A 80 17.46 -11.38 -23.85
C GLY A 80 17.86 -10.90 -22.46
N ARG A 81 18.94 -10.10 -22.37
CA ARG A 81 19.43 -9.48 -21.12
C ARG A 81 19.11 -8.00 -21.01
N THR A 82 18.28 -7.46 -21.89
CA THR A 82 17.92 -6.04 -21.90
C THR A 82 16.54 -5.85 -21.29
N LEU A 83 16.46 -5.08 -20.21
CA LEU A 83 15.21 -4.55 -19.68
C LEU A 83 14.73 -3.42 -20.58
N ILE A 84 13.45 -3.40 -20.94
CA ILE A 84 12.85 -2.37 -21.80
C ILE A 84 11.61 -1.80 -21.10
N VAL A 85 11.58 -0.48 -20.92
CA VAL A 85 10.47 0.25 -20.29
C VAL A 85 9.73 1.04 -21.37
N ASN A 86 8.42 0.77 -21.51
CA ASN A 86 7.52 1.49 -22.42
C ASN A 86 6.46 2.26 -21.61
N GLY A 87 5.95 3.36 -22.16
CA GLY A 87 4.91 4.18 -21.51
C GLY A 87 5.41 5.33 -20.63
N ILE A 88 6.74 5.47 -20.48
CA ILE A 88 7.37 6.59 -19.76
C ILE A 88 8.40 7.26 -20.68
N GLU A 89 8.33 8.58 -20.83
CA GLU A 89 9.22 9.34 -21.72
C GLU A 89 10.68 9.37 -21.20
N ARG A 90 10.87 9.51 -19.89
CA ARG A 90 12.19 9.58 -19.24
C ARG A 90 12.24 8.71 -17.97
N PRO A 91 12.19 7.36 -18.10
CA PRO A 91 12.24 6.48 -16.94
C PRO A 91 13.64 6.49 -16.33
N HIS A 92 13.70 6.42 -15.00
CA HIS A 92 14.92 6.10 -14.26
C HIS A 92 14.85 4.64 -13.80
N ILE A 93 15.77 3.82 -14.30
CA ILE A 93 15.83 2.38 -14.03
C ILE A 93 17.01 2.12 -13.11
N SER A 94 16.74 1.55 -11.92
CA SER A 94 17.76 1.01 -11.01
C SER A 94 17.55 -0.49 -10.87
N VAL A 95 18.61 -1.27 -11.03
CA VAL A 95 18.57 -2.74 -11.00
C VAL A 95 19.43 -3.26 -9.87
N TYR A 96 18.85 -4.10 -9.04
CA TYR A 96 19.52 -4.74 -7.91
C TYR A 96 19.57 -6.25 -8.10
N ASP A 97 20.72 -6.85 -7.80
CA ASP A 97 20.83 -8.31 -7.71
C ASP A 97 20.12 -8.86 -6.46
N ILE A 98 20.08 -10.19 -6.33
CA ILE A 98 19.40 -10.86 -5.21
C ILE A 98 19.99 -10.53 -3.83
N ASN A 99 21.22 -10.03 -3.78
CA ASN A 99 21.86 -9.60 -2.54
C ASN A 99 21.55 -8.13 -2.23
N GLY A 100 20.70 -7.48 -3.04
CA GLY A 100 20.35 -6.07 -2.90
C GLY A 100 21.44 -5.11 -3.39
N ARG A 101 22.46 -5.60 -4.09
CA ARG A 101 23.52 -4.74 -4.64
C ARG A 101 23.05 -4.10 -5.95
N LEU A 102 23.25 -2.80 -6.09
CA LEU A 102 23.00 -2.06 -7.32
C LEU A 102 23.96 -2.55 -8.43
N VAL A 103 23.40 -3.07 -9.52
CA VAL A 103 24.15 -3.61 -10.68
C VAL A 103 23.90 -2.86 -11.98
N GLY A 104 22.95 -1.92 -11.98
CA GLY A 104 22.70 -1.01 -13.09
C GLY A 104 21.85 0.17 -12.64
N ASP A 105 22.14 1.35 -13.19
CA ASP A 105 21.40 2.58 -12.88
C ASP A 105 21.48 3.53 -14.09
N ALA A 106 20.33 3.93 -14.63
CA ALA A 106 20.31 4.84 -15.77
C ALA A 106 18.95 5.50 -16.02
N SER A 107 18.98 6.75 -16.50
CA SER A 107 17.81 7.48 -17.00
C SER A 107 17.61 7.27 -18.52
N LYS A 108 17.23 6.06 -18.90
CA LYS A 108 16.97 5.62 -20.28
C LYS A 108 15.93 4.51 -20.29
N ASN A 109 15.27 4.29 -21.43
CA ASN A 109 14.22 3.28 -21.59
C ASN A 109 14.74 1.84 -21.72
N LYS A 110 16.06 1.62 -21.81
CA LYS A 110 16.67 0.29 -21.93
C LYS A 110 17.89 0.13 -21.05
N LEU A 111 18.01 -0.98 -20.35
CA LEU A 111 19.17 -1.27 -19.50
C LEU A 111 19.52 -2.76 -19.51
N ASP A 112 20.77 -3.06 -19.82
CA ASP A 112 21.28 -4.44 -19.81
C ASP A 112 21.58 -4.91 -18.39
N VAL A 113 21.25 -6.17 -18.10
CA VAL A 113 21.65 -6.84 -16.87
C VAL A 113 22.90 -7.70 -17.09
N PRO A 114 23.74 -7.86 -16.06
CA PRO A 114 25.04 -8.52 -16.22
C PRO A 114 24.94 -10.02 -16.52
N ALA A 115 23.90 -10.71 -16.03
CA ALA A 115 23.73 -12.14 -16.20
C ALA A 115 22.24 -12.53 -16.22
N SER A 116 21.92 -13.76 -16.61
CA SER A 116 20.61 -14.35 -16.36
C SER A 116 20.42 -14.54 -14.85
N GLY A 117 19.23 -14.29 -14.34
CA GLY A 117 18.96 -14.36 -12.92
C GLY A 117 17.76 -13.56 -12.49
N LEU A 118 17.56 -13.52 -11.17
CA LEU A 118 16.49 -12.77 -10.54
C LEU A 118 16.98 -11.37 -10.14
N TYR A 119 16.20 -10.36 -10.48
CA TYR A 119 16.51 -8.95 -10.21
C TYR A 119 15.34 -8.25 -9.55
N LEU A 120 15.65 -7.26 -8.70
CA LEU A 120 14.70 -6.22 -8.32
C LEU A 120 14.94 -5.04 -9.25
N VAL A 121 13.94 -4.69 -10.06
CA VAL A 121 14.00 -3.59 -11.02
C VAL A 121 13.11 -2.48 -10.50
N ARG A 122 13.73 -1.37 -10.13
CA ARG A 122 13.05 -0.14 -9.74
C ARG A 122 12.95 0.79 -10.94
N ILE A 123 11.73 1.22 -11.26
CA ILE A 123 11.42 2.22 -12.27
C ILE A 123 10.79 3.40 -11.56
N ASN A 124 11.50 4.53 -11.52
CA ASN A 124 11.17 5.70 -10.72
C ASN A 124 10.93 5.33 -9.24
N ASN A 125 9.66 5.24 -8.80
CA ASN A 125 9.28 4.90 -7.43
C ASN A 125 8.63 3.51 -7.30
N SER A 126 8.47 2.77 -8.40
CA SER A 126 7.86 1.44 -8.40
C SER A 126 8.93 0.37 -8.54
N THR A 127 8.86 -0.71 -7.75
CA THR A 127 9.81 -1.83 -7.82
C THR A 127 9.10 -3.11 -8.19
N GLN A 128 9.65 -3.83 -9.17
CA GLN A 128 9.16 -5.13 -9.62
C GLN A 128 10.24 -6.20 -9.54
N LYS A 129 9.83 -7.42 -9.23
CA LYS A 129 10.70 -8.60 -9.25
C LYS A 129 10.68 -9.20 -10.65
N VAL A 130 11.83 -9.28 -11.31
CA VAL A 130 11.96 -9.72 -12.71
C VAL A 130 12.91 -10.90 -12.81
N LEU A 131 12.48 -11.95 -13.50
CA LEU A 131 13.34 -13.07 -13.86
C LEU A 131 13.84 -12.86 -15.29
N VAL A 132 15.16 -12.73 -15.45
CA VAL A 132 15.83 -12.66 -16.76
C VAL A 132 16.39 -14.05 -17.08
N LYS A 133 16.08 -14.57 -18.27
CA LYS A 133 16.49 -15.92 -18.72
C LYS A 133 17.77 -15.86 -19.55
#